data_AF-A0A7S3SJK1-F1
#
_entry.id   AF-A0A7S3SJK1-F1
#
_cell.length_a   1.000
_cell.length_b   1.000
_cell.length_c   1.000
_cell.angle_alpha   90.00
_cell.angle_beta   90.00
_cell.angle_gamma   90.00
#
_symmetry.space_group_name_H-M   'P 1'
#
loop_
_entity.id
_entity.type
_entity.pdbx_description
1 polymer ?
#
loop_
_entity_poly.entity_id
_entity_poly.type
_entity_poly.pdbx_seq_one_letter_code
_entity_poly.pdbx_strand_id
1 'polypeptide(L)'
;GRRCHLVNPDNGAAKLAMYRVDKRLQQLFVQTEAGDQEICVQLADIQDIFTLEDGEKWFPSRVLAVLNQENQGRLLMLQHTDRLCLLEGSPEAKETFHTCMKILRLYALQQRPQV
;
A
#
# COMPACT_ATOMS: atom_id res chain seq x y z
N GLY A 1 -0.22 0.85 14.80
CA GLY A 1 -0.15 0.53 13.36
C GLY A 1 -0.68 -0.87 13.13
N ARG A 2 -0.79 -1.29 11.88
CA ARG A 2 -1.13 -2.67 11.48
C ARG A 2 0.08 -3.30 10.79
N ARG A 3 0.31 -4.58 11.05
CA ARG A 3 1.43 -5.33 10.46
C ARG A 3 1.12 -5.68 9.01
N CYS A 4 2.14 -5.61 8.18
CA CYS A 4 2.12 -5.97 6.76
C CYS A 4 3.54 -6.39 6.34
N HIS A 5 3.73 -6.65 5.05
CA HIS A 5 5.07 -6.62 4.48
C HIS A 5 5.17 -5.54 3.41
N LEU A 6 6.29 -4.82 3.41
CA LEU A 6 6.69 -3.92 2.34
C LEU A 6 7.40 -4.74 1.26
N VAL A 7 6.88 -4.70 0.04
CA VAL A 7 7.46 -5.44 -1.09
C VAL A 7 8.32 -4.49 -1.92
N ASN A 8 9.57 -4.89 -2.14
CA ASN A 8 10.48 -4.17 -3.01
C ASN A 8 10.09 -4.41 -4.49
N PRO A 9 9.82 -3.34 -5.28
CA PRO A 9 9.36 -3.47 -6.65
C PRO A 9 10.40 -4.05 -7.62
N ASP A 10 11.69 -3.93 -7.30
CA ASP A 10 12.79 -4.34 -8.17
C ASP A 10 13.12 -5.82 -8.07
N ASN A 11 12.89 -6.45 -6.91
CA ASN A 11 13.27 -7.85 -6.67
C ASN A 11 12.16 -8.71 -6.05
N GLY A 12 10.99 -8.14 -5.73
CA GLY A 12 9.88 -8.85 -5.11
C GLY A 12 10.10 -9.27 -3.65
N ALA A 13 11.24 -8.89 -3.04
CA ALA A 13 11.53 -9.23 -1.66
C ALA A 13 10.58 -8.49 -0.71
N ALA A 14 9.99 -9.23 0.22
CA ALA A 14 9.07 -8.70 1.22
C ALA A 14 9.78 -8.55 2.57
N LYS A 15 9.71 -7.36 3.18
CA LYS A 15 10.21 -7.09 4.53
C LYS A 15 9.05 -6.88 5.49
N LEU A 16 9.14 -7.41 6.71
CA LEU A 16 8.17 -7.11 7.76
C LEU A 16 8.10 -5.60 8.01
N ALA A 17 6.88 -5.09 8.04
CA ALA A 17 6.62 -3.67 8.18
C ALA A 17 5.32 -3.42 8.97
N MET A 18 5.16 -2.19 9.43
CA MET A 18 3.95 -1.71 10.06
C MET A 18 3.51 -0.42 9.39
N TYR A 19 2.24 -0.33 9.02
CA TYR A 19 1.66 0.92 8.56
C TYR A 19 0.76 1.57 9.61
N ARG A 20 0.63 2.89 9.53
CA ARG A 20 -0.31 3.69 10.33
C ARG A 20 -0.77 4.89 9.54
N VAL A 21 -2.04 5.26 9.72
CA VAL A 21 -2.54 6.56 9.29
C VAL A 21 -2.42 7.53 10.47
N ASP A 22 -2.08 8.78 10.19
CA ASP A 22 -2.03 9.81 11.20
C ASP A 22 -3.42 10.19 11.75
N LYS A 23 -3.45 10.91 12.87
CA LYS A 23 -4.72 11.27 13.53
C LYS A 23 -5.57 12.23 12.70
N ARG A 24 -4.98 12.94 11.73
CA ARG A 24 -5.69 13.89 10.87
C ARG A 24 -6.21 13.24 9.59
N LEU A 25 -5.94 11.95 9.37
CA LEU A 25 -6.34 11.22 8.17
C LEU A 25 -5.78 11.85 6.89
N GLN A 26 -4.54 12.36 6.97
CA GLN A 26 -3.83 13.04 5.88
C GLN A 26 -2.65 12.20 5.38
N GLN A 27 -2.00 11.44 6.26
CA GLN A 27 -0.74 10.75 5.93
C GLN A 27 -0.80 9.26 6.29
N LEU A 28 -0.34 8.43 5.35
CA LEU A 28 -0.01 7.03 5.56
C LEU A 28 1.50 6.90 5.79
N PHE A 29 1.88 6.31 6.91
CA PHE A 29 3.26 5.94 7.22
C PHE A 29 3.41 4.42 7.09
N VAL A 30 4.47 3.96 6.45
CA VAL A 30 4.88 2.56 6.40
C VAL A 30 6.32 2.47 6.87
N GLN A 31 6.56 1.73 7.95
CA GLN A 31 7.89 1.58 8.54
C GLN A 31 8.27 0.10 8.58
N THR A 32 9.46 -0.25 8.11
CA THR A 32 9.99 -1.61 8.26
C THR A 32 10.31 -1.91 9.73
N GLU A 33 10.15 -3.15 10.17
CA GLU A 33 10.39 -3.50 11.59
C GLU A 33 11.84 -3.29 12.02
N ALA A 34 12.80 -3.38 11.09
CA ALA A 34 14.20 -3.06 11.34
C ALA A 34 14.47 -1.56 11.52
N GLY A 35 13.48 -0.70 11.22
CA GLY A 35 13.60 0.75 11.29
C GLY A 35 14.50 1.38 10.20
N ASP A 36 14.97 0.58 9.24
CA ASP A 36 15.86 1.00 8.15
C ASP A 36 15.14 1.81 7.06
N GLN A 37 13.81 1.74 7.00
CA GLN A 37 13.02 2.42 5.99
C GLN A 37 11.70 2.92 6.58
N GLU A 38 11.42 4.22 6.41
CA GLU A 38 10.13 4.84 6.68
C GLU A 38 9.65 5.55 5.40
N ILE A 39 8.44 5.21 4.97
CA ILE A 39 7.78 5.80 3.83
C ILE A 39 6.60 6.60 4.36
N CYS A 40 6.52 7.88 4.00
CA CYS A 40 5.39 8.75 4.30
C CYS A 40 4.72 9.16 3.00
N VAL A 41 3.42 8.85 2.86
CA VAL A 41 2.61 9.14 1.69
C VAL A 41 1.45 10.03 2.12
N GLN A 42 1.26 11.15 1.42
CA GLN A 42 0.04 11.94 1.58
C GLN A 42 -1.12 11.17 0.95
N LEU A 43 -2.18 10.95 1.73
CA LEU A 43 -3.37 10.24 1.25
C LEU A 43 -4.01 10.93 0.05
N ALA A 44 -3.94 12.27 0.01
CA ALA A 44 -4.42 13.08 -1.12
C ALA A 44 -3.57 12.94 -2.39
N ASP A 45 -2.31 12.48 -2.29
CA ASP A 45 -1.40 12.31 -3.44
C ASP A 45 -1.42 10.88 -3.97
N ILE A 46 -2.09 9.94 -3.28
CA ILE A 46 -2.37 8.60 -3.82
C ILE A 46 -3.28 8.78 -5.03
N GLN A 47 -2.86 8.30 -6.20
CA GLN A 47 -3.62 8.35 -7.44
C GLN A 47 -4.72 7.29 -7.44
N ASP A 48 -4.36 6.04 -7.15
CA ASP A 48 -5.29 4.91 -7.02
C ASP A 48 -4.66 3.77 -6.20
N ILE A 49 -5.47 2.76 -5.89
CA ILE A 49 -5.09 1.58 -5.12
C ILE A 49 -5.60 0.35 -5.86
N PHE A 50 -4.66 -0.49 -6.28
CA PHE A 50 -4.93 -1.65 -7.10
C PHE A 50 -4.76 -2.94 -6.33
N THR A 51 -5.63 -3.88 -6.63
CA THR A 51 -5.45 -5.30 -6.33
C THR A 51 -5.17 -6.08 -7.62
N LEU A 52 -4.83 -7.37 -7.52
CA LEU A 52 -4.61 -8.18 -8.72
C LEU A 52 -5.88 -8.36 -9.56
N GLU A 53 -7.05 -8.30 -8.92
CA GLU A 53 -8.35 -8.33 -9.59
C GLU A 53 -8.55 -7.13 -10.53
N ASP A 54 -7.88 -5.98 -10.28
CA ASP A 54 -7.86 -4.81 -11.17
C ASP A 54 -6.92 -4.98 -12.39
N GLY A 55 -6.12 -6.05 -12.40
CA GLY A 55 -5.24 -6.46 -13.48
C GLY A 55 -3.74 -6.42 -13.16
N GLU A 56 -3.01 -7.44 -13.60
CA GLU A 56 -1.57 -7.63 -13.34
C GLU A 56 -0.68 -6.48 -13.83
N LYS A 57 -1.11 -5.75 -14.87
CA LYS A 57 -0.36 -4.64 -15.51
C LYS A 57 0.03 -3.52 -14.54
N TRP A 58 -0.67 -3.39 -13.42
CA TRP A 58 -0.41 -2.37 -12.41
C TRP A 58 0.80 -2.71 -11.54
N PHE A 59 1.18 -3.98 -11.47
CA PHE A 59 2.25 -4.48 -10.62
C PHE A 59 3.55 -4.64 -11.41
N PRO A 60 4.72 -4.44 -10.77
CA PRO A 60 5.99 -4.80 -11.39
C PRO A 60 6.02 -6.31 -11.68
N SER A 61 6.37 -6.69 -12.91
CA SER A 61 6.41 -8.09 -13.33
C SER A 61 7.32 -8.95 -12.44
N ARG A 62 8.40 -8.38 -11.92
CA ARG A 62 9.32 -9.05 -10.98
C ARG A 62 8.65 -9.39 -9.65
N VAL A 63 7.73 -8.54 -9.16
CA VAL A 63 6.96 -8.82 -7.94
C VAL A 63 6.06 -10.02 -8.17
N LEU A 64 5.31 -10.04 -9.29
CA LEU A 64 4.41 -11.14 -9.61
C LEU A 64 5.14 -12.45 -9.84
N ALA A 65 6.32 -12.42 -10.47
CA ALA A 65 7.12 -13.60 -10.74
C ALA A 65 7.69 -14.25 -9.47
N VAL A 66 7.91 -13.47 -8.40
CA VAL A 66 8.51 -13.94 -7.14
C VAL A 66 7.45 -14.40 -6.13
N LEU A 67 6.28 -13.76 -6.13
CA LEU A 67 5.22 -14.09 -5.18
C LEU A 67 4.43 -15.32 -5.62
N ASN A 68 4.18 -16.23 -4.66
CA ASN A 68 3.26 -17.35 -4.86
C ASN A 68 1.79 -16.88 -4.89
N GLN A 69 0.89 -17.76 -5.29
CA GLN A 69 -0.54 -17.45 -5.43
C GLN A 69 -1.18 -16.95 -4.11
N GLU A 70 -0.76 -17.48 -2.97
CA GLU A 70 -1.25 -17.05 -1.65
C GLU A 70 -0.85 -15.60 -1.34
N ASN A 71 0.40 -15.23 -1.60
CA ASN A 71 0.88 -13.86 -1.40
C ASN A 71 0.24 -12.91 -2.40
N GLN A 72 0.10 -13.33 -3.66
CA GLN A 72 -0.62 -12.59 -4.69
C GLN A 72 -2.06 -12.26 -4.24
N GLY A 73 -2.78 -13.21 -3.62
CA GLY A 73 -4.12 -12.98 -3.06
C GLY A 73 -4.19 -11.97 -1.90
N ARG A 74 -3.05 -11.51 -1.38
CA ARG A 74 -2.92 -10.52 -0.28
C ARG A 74 -2.19 -9.26 -0.71
N LEU A 75 -1.84 -9.15 -1.99
CA LEU A 75 -1.03 -8.07 -2.56
C LEU A 75 -1.88 -6.86 -2.92
N LEU A 76 -1.38 -5.67 -2.58
CA LEU A 76 -1.92 -4.37 -2.91
C LEU A 76 -0.82 -3.49 -3.50
N MET A 77 -1.19 -2.60 -4.42
CA MET A 77 -0.31 -1.54 -4.91
C MET A 77 -0.97 -0.18 -4.74
N LEU A 78 -0.28 0.72 -4.04
CA LEU A 78 -0.66 2.13 -3.97
C LEU A 78 0.10 2.87 -5.06
N GLN A 79 -0.65 3.47 -5.99
CA GLN A 79 -0.09 4.31 -7.02
C GLN A 79 0.14 5.70 -6.45
N HIS A 80 1.39 6.01 -6.13
CA HIS A 80 1.88 7.32 -5.76
C HIS A 80 3.00 7.70 -6.74
N THR A 81 3.73 8.81 -6.52
CA THR A 81 4.94 9.15 -7.30
C THR A 81 5.85 7.94 -7.46
N ASP A 82 6.00 7.18 -6.37
CA ASP A 82 6.58 5.84 -6.37
C ASP A 82 5.49 4.78 -6.17
N ARG A 83 5.62 3.65 -6.87
CA ARG A 83 4.72 2.50 -6.66
C ARG A 83 5.06 1.82 -5.35
N LEU A 84 4.10 1.77 -4.44
CA LEU A 84 4.26 1.13 -3.13
C LEU A 84 3.47 -0.18 -3.09
N CYS A 85 4.17 -1.31 -2.98
CA CYS A 85 3.55 -2.63 -2.91
C CYS A 85 3.52 -3.14 -1.46
N LEU A 86 2.35 -3.60 -1.00
CA LEU A 86 2.15 -4.12 0.36
C LEU A 86 1.51 -5.51 0.31
N LEU A 87 1.92 -6.38 1.23
CA LEU A 87 1.29 -7.67 1.50
C LEU A 87 0.60 -7.64 2.85
N GLU A 88 -0.70 -7.86 2.84
CA GLU A 88 -1.51 -7.93 4.05
C GLU A 88 -1.46 -9.30 4.74
N GLY A 89 -1.84 -9.33 6.01
CA GLY A 89 -1.81 -10.57 6.82
C GLY A 89 -2.74 -11.65 6.29
N SER A 90 -3.85 -11.26 5.66
CA SER A 90 -4.83 -12.16 5.06
C SER A 90 -5.55 -11.48 3.88
N PRO A 91 -6.27 -12.24 3.03
CA PRO A 91 -7.10 -11.65 1.97
C PRO A 91 -8.17 -10.69 2.51
N GLU A 92 -8.76 -10.97 3.67
CA GLU A 92 -9.76 -10.10 4.30
C GLU A 92 -9.12 -8.79 4.80
N ALA A 93 -7.89 -8.86 5.31
CA ALA A 93 -7.13 -7.67 5.67
C ALA A 93 -6.78 -6.83 4.43
N LYS A 94 -6.46 -7.48 3.30
CA LYS A 94 -6.27 -6.85 1.98
C LYS A 94 -7.49 -6.03 1.56
N GLU A 95 -8.66 -6.65 1.58
CA GLU A 95 -9.93 -5.99 1.20
C GLU A 95 -10.27 -4.82 2.14
N THR A 96 -10.06 -5.01 3.44
CA THR A 96 -10.24 -3.95 4.44
C THR A 96 -9.32 -2.77 4.17
N PHE A 97 -8.03 -3.03 3.90
CA PHE A 97 -7.07 -1.98 3.58
C PHE A 97 -7.47 -1.23 2.31
N HIS A 98 -7.78 -1.95 1.24
CA HIS A 98 -8.19 -1.36 -0.05
C HIS A 98 -9.38 -0.42 0.11
N THR A 99 -10.44 -0.91 0.75
CA THR A 99 -11.67 -0.15 0.99
C THR A 99 -11.40 1.08 1.86
N CYS A 100 -10.72 0.90 3.00
CA CYS A 100 -10.41 1.99 3.91
C CYS A 100 -9.54 3.06 3.25
N MET A 101 -8.48 2.67 2.55
CA MET A 101 -7.58 3.64 1.93
C MET A 101 -8.25 4.40 0.77
N LYS A 102 -9.16 3.76 0.00
CA LYS A 102 -9.96 4.48 -1.02
C LYS A 102 -10.84 5.55 -0.38
N ILE A 103 -11.51 5.24 0.74
CA ILE A 103 -12.32 6.21 1.50
C ILE A 103 -11.45 7.34 2.06
N LEU A 104 -10.33 7.00 2.70
CA LEU A 104 -9.45 7.98 3.31
C LEU A 104 -8.80 8.92 2.28
N ARG A 105 -8.42 8.39 1.11
CA ARG A 105 -7.97 9.21 -0.02
C ARG A 105 -9.03 10.24 -0.43
N LEU A 106 -10.28 9.82 -0.63
CA LEU A 106 -11.37 10.73 -1.00
C LEU A 106 -11.60 11.80 0.07
N TYR A 107 -11.53 11.42 1.34
CA TYR A 107 -11.63 12.36 2.46
C TYR A 107 -10.48 13.38 2.47
N ALA A 108 -9.24 12.93 2.28
CA ALA A 108 -8.06 13.78 2.24
C ALA A 108 -8.11 14.77 1.06
N LEU A 109 -8.62 14.34 -0.11
CA LEU A 109 -8.83 15.21 -1.27
C LEU A 109 -9.84 16.33 -1.00
N GLN A 110 -10.93 16.04 -0.28
CA GLN A 110 -11.94 17.05 0.08
C GLN A 110 -11.41 18.09 1.08
N GLN A 111 -10.45 17.72 1.91
CA GLN A 111 -9.84 18.62 2.89
C GLN A 111 -8.67 19.43 2.33
N ARG A 112 -8.22 19.13 1.11
CA ARG A 112 -7.14 19.90 0.47
C ARG A 112 -7.65 21.33 0.25
N PRO A 113 -7.03 22.35 0.85
CA PRO A 113 -7.43 23.73 0.61
C PRO A 113 -7.32 24.00 -0.89
N GLN A 114 -8.41 24.47 -1.52
CA GLN A 114 -8.34 24.98 -2.88
C GLN A 114 -7.55 26.30 -2.80
N VAL A 115 -6.30 26.26 -3.26
CA VAL A 115 -5.42 27.43 -3.36
C VAL A 115 -5.72 28.16 -4.66
#